data_AF-A0ABD6EHE7-F1
#
_entry.id   AF-A0ABD6EHE7-F1
#
_cell.length_a   1.000
_cell.length_b   1.000
_cell.length_c   1.000
_cell.angle_alpha   90.00
_cell.angle_beta   90.00
_cell.angle_gamma   90.00
#
_symmetry.space_group_name_H-M   'P 1'
#
loop_
_entity.id
_entity.type
_entity.pdbx_description
1 polymer ?
#
loop_
_entity_poly.entity_id
_entity_poly.type
_entity_poly.pdbx_seq_one_letter_code
_entity_poly.pdbx_strand_id
1 'polypeptide(L)'
;MSFIHPSIIFAAVIQLVDQLTLVEAISIDNGLTELPHVICTDRSMTLRITTNHPFRGTIFAKNHYALPLCRREYYGNIFKGAVFSIPLDECGMRRIRQLQPMGFTYSIIIVISFHSQFITKIDRAFNVRCFYSQLQKEVKSELEIGMLQTEDLNEASIVLPTCEYSLRYGSVDGPSVQMAKIGEPLVHRWKCDNRM
;
A
#
# COMPACT_ATOMS: atom_id res chain seq x y z
N MET A 1 82.38 -4.07 -17.23
CA MET A 1 81.18 -4.93 -17.19
C MET A 1 80.59 -4.81 -15.80
N SER A 2 79.45 -4.21 -15.49
CA SER A 2 78.36 -3.61 -16.27
C SER A 2 77.68 -2.63 -15.30
N PHE A 3 77.58 -1.35 -15.63
CA PHE A 3 76.92 -0.35 -14.78
C PHE A 3 75.41 -0.47 -14.97
N ILE A 4 74.69 -0.86 -13.91
CA ILE A 4 73.23 -0.87 -13.88
C ILE A 4 72.76 0.56 -13.63
N HIS A 5 72.08 1.15 -14.61
CA HIS A 5 71.62 2.54 -14.59
C HIS A 5 70.49 2.75 -13.56
N PRO A 6 70.47 3.83 -12.76
CA PRO A 6 69.45 4.11 -11.73
C PRO A 6 68.00 4.18 -12.26
N SER A 7 67.83 4.33 -13.57
CA SER A 7 66.54 4.31 -14.26
C SER A 7 65.86 2.92 -14.26
N ILE A 8 66.64 1.84 -14.13
CA ILE A 8 66.13 0.46 -14.15
C ILE A 8 65.51 0.09 -12.80
N ILE A 9 66.07 0.60 -11.69
CA ILE A 9 65.55 0.38 -10.33
C ILE A 9 64.22 1.13 -10.14
N PHE A 10 64.11 2.36 -10.66
CA PHE A 10 62.87 3.13 -10.62
C PHE A 10 61.73 2.46 -11.43
N ALA A 11 62.04 1.86 -12.58
CA ALA A 11 61.05 1.13 -13.37
C ALA A 11 60.53 -0.14 -12.66
N ALA A 12 61.40 -0.84 -11.91
CA ALA A 12 61.02 -2.05 -11.17
C ALA A 12 60.12 -1.74 -9.95
N VAL A 13 60.32 -0.60 -9.28
CA VAL A 13 59.44 -0.17 -8.18
C VAL A 13 58.07 0.28 -8.71
N ILE A 14 58.01 0.91 -9.88
CA ILE A 14 56.74 1.28 -10.52
C ILE A 14 55.97 0.03 -11.01
N GLN A 15 56.66 -1.02 -11.47
CA GLN A 15 56.03 -2.30 -11.81
C GLN A 15 55.48 -3.09 -10.61
N LEU A 16 55.90 -2.77 -9.38
CA LEU A 16 55.32 -3.34 -8.15
C LEU A 16 54.12 -2.55 -7.61
N VAL A 17 53.95 -1.29 -8.03
CA VAL A 17 52.83 -0.42 -7.59
C VAL A 17 51.61 -0.53 -8.51
N ASP A 18 51.74 -1.14 -9.69
CA ASP A 18 50.65 -1.35 -10.66
C ASP A 18 49.90 -2.68 -10.48
N GLN A 19 49.99 -3.31 -9.31
CA GLN A 19 48.93 -4.19 -8.82
C GLN A 19 47.77 -3.33 -8.30
N LEU A 20 47.25 -2.47 -9.18
CA LEU A 20 45.98 -1.79 -8.98
C LEU A 20 44.91 -2.87 -8.89
N THR A 21 44.34 -2.96 -7.71
CA THR A 21 43.17 -3.76 -7.33
C THR A 21 42.12 -3.84 -8.44
N LEU A 22 42.02 -5.01 -9.09
CA LEU A 22 40.76 -5.42 -9.72
C LEU A 22 39.77 -5.66 -8.59
N VAL A 23 39.07 -4.59 -8.17
CA VAL A 23 37.85 -4.75 -7.38
C VAL A 23 36.82 -5.32 -8.34
N GLU A 24 36.72 -6.64 -8.40
CA GLU A 24 35.57 -7.30 -9.02
C GLU A 24 34.34 -6.81 -8.26
N ALA A 25 33.60 -5.87 -8.88
CA ALA A 25 32.29 -5.52 -8.40
C ALA A 25 31.48 -6.82 -8.38
N ILE A 26 30.98 -7.22 -7.21
CA ILE A 26 30.11 -8.39 -7.05
C ILE A 26 28.90 -8.18 -7.96
N SER A 27 28.92 -8.77 -9.15
CA SER A 27 27.81 -8.71 -10.08
C SER A 27 26.76 -9.69 -9.59
N ILE A 28 25.79 -9.19 -8.84
CA ILE A 28 24.63 -9.99 -8.47
C ILE A 28 23.75 -10.12 -9.72
N ASP A 29 23.88 -11.24 -10.41
CA ASP A 29 23.04 -11.61 -11.56
C ASP A 29 21.69 -12.17 -11.08
N ASN A 30 20.92 -11.35 -10.37
CA ASN A 30 19.56 -11.67 -10.01
C ASN A 30 18.71 -10.39 -9.96
N GLY A 31 17.42 -10.55 -10.21
CA GLY A 31 16.49 -9.43 -10.29
C GLY A 31 15.06 -9.91 -10.22
N LEU A 32 14.14 -8.96 -10.01
CA LEU A 32 12.71 -9.22 -10.07
C LEU A 32 12.31 -9.46 -11.53
N THR A 33 11.54 -10.52 -11.77
CA THR A 33 10.96 -10.81 -13.10
C THR A 33 9.79 -9.90 -13.42
N GLU A 34 9.06 -9.49 -12.39
CA GLU A 34 7.82 -8.72 -12.49
C GLU A 34 7.63 -7.80 -11.28
N LEU A 35 6.59 -6.96 -11.31
CA LEU A 35 6.22 -6.15 -10.15
C LEU A 35 5.73 -7.05 -9.00
N PRO A 36 6.15 -6.78 -7.75
CA PRO A 36 5.68 -7.55 -6.61
C PRO A 36 4.16 -7.53 -6.45
N HIS A 37 3.58 -8.67 -6.11
CA HIS A 37 2.16 -8.79 -5.82
C HIS A 37 1.89 -8.47 -4.34
N VAL A 38 0.93 -7.58 -4.08
CA VAL A 38 0.59 -7.10 -2.74
C VAL A 38 -0.76 -7.67 -2.32
N ILE A 39 -0.81 -8.27 -1.13
CA ILE A 39 -2.02 -8.83 -0.54
C ILE A 39 -2.29 -8.07 0.76
N CYS A 40 -3.41 -7.36 0.79
CA CYS A 40 -3.86 -6.58 1.94
C CYS A 40 -4.96 -7.36 2.66
N THR A 41 -4.75 -7.72 3.93
CA THR A 41 -5.77 -8.31 4.80
C THR A 41 -6.08 -7.37 5.96
N ASP A 42 -7.17 -7.61 6.68
CA ASP A 42 -7.55 -6.87 7.89
C ASP A 42 -6.50 -6.91 9.01
N ARG A 43 -5.49 -7.79 8.92
CA ARG A 43 -4.44 -7.97 9.93
C ARG A 43 -3.02 -7.70 9.43
N SER A 44 -2.78 -7.78 8.11
CA SER A 44 -1.42 -7.74 7.58
C SER A 44 -1.32 -7.26 6.14
N MET A 45 -0.15 -6.76 5.79
CA MET A 45 0.26 -6.44 4.42
C MET A 45 1.35 -7.42 3.98
N THR A 46 1.05 -8.21 2.95
CA THR A 46 1.94 -9.27 2.46
C THR A 46 2.43 -8.97 1.05
N LEU A 47 3.75 -8.95 0.87
CA LEU A 47 4.45 -8.80 -0.39
C LEU A 47 4.91 -10.17 -0.90
N ARG A 48 4.56 -10.50 -2.15
CA ARG A 48 5.08 -11.67 -2.87
C ARG A 48 5.95 -11.22 -4.03
N ILE A 49 7.14 -11.80 -4.13
CA ILE A 49 8.11 -11.46 -5.16
C ILE A 49 8.50 -12.70 -5.97
N THR A 50 8.78 -12.49 -7.25
CA THR A 50 9.30 -13.50 -8.18
C THR A 50 10.62 -12.99 -8.75
N THR A 51 11.63 -13.85 -8.82
CA THR A 51 12.99 -13.50 -9.23
C THR A 51 13.52 -14.42 -10.33
N ASN A 52 14.52 -13.97 -11.10
CA ASN A 52 15.14 -14.78 -12.18
C ASN A 52 15.79 -16.07 -11.63
N HIS A 53 16.50 -15.92 -10.51
CA HIS A 53 17.20 -16.99 -9.78
C HIS A 53 16.71 -17.08 -8.32
N PRO A 54 17.02 -18.15 -7.57
CA PRO A 54 16.61 -18.27 -6.17
C PRO A 54 16.94 -17.02 -5.34
N PHE A 55 15.96 -16.51 -4.60
CA PHE A 55 16.13 -15.27 -3.86
C PHE A 55 16.82 -15.54 -2.52
N ARG A 56 18.09 -15.14 -2.38
CA ARG A 56 18.90 -15.34 -1.15
C ARG A 56 19.24 -14.04 -0.43
N GLY A 57 18.38 -13.05 -0.60
CA GLY A 57 18.57 -11.71 -0.04
C GLY A 57 17.83 -11.50 1.27
N THR A 58 17.59 -10.23 1.57
CA THR A 58 16.83 -9.77 2.74
C THR A 58 15.72 -8.85 2.31
N ILE A 59 14.51 -9.02 2.86
CA ILE A 59 13.38 -8.10 2.67
C ILE A 59 13.09 -7.43 4.00
N PHE A 60 12.95 -6.11 4.01
CA PHE A 60 12.74 -5.35 5.25
C PHE A 60 11.96 -4.05 5.05
N ALA A 61 11.34 -3.56 6.11
CA ALA A 61 10.72 -2.23 6.14
C ALA A 61 11.79 -1.14 6.27
N LYS A 62 11.72 -0.11 5.42
CA LYS A 62 12.66 1.02 5.42
C LYS A 62 12.77 1.64 6.82
N ASN A 63 13.99 1.96 7.23
CA ASN A 63 14.36 2.51 8.55
C ASN A 63 14.07 1.60 9.76
N HIS A 64 13.55 0.40 9.56
CA HIS A 64 13.21 -0.54 10.64
C HIS A 64 14.01 -1.85 10.53
N TYR A 65 15.15 -1.84 9.83
CA TYR A 65 15.99 -3.02 9.63
C TYR A 65 16.40 -3.68 10.95
N ALA A 66 16.69 -2.90 12.00
CA ALA A 66 17.15 -3.41 13.29
C ALA A 66 16.11 -4.29 14.01
N LEU A 67 14.83 -4.18 13.67
CA LEU A 67 13.74 -4.92 14.30
C LEU A 67 13.52 -6.27 13.60
N PRO A 68 13.62 -7.41 14.30
CA PRO A 68 13.42 -8.73 13.71
C PRO A 68 12.03 -8.93 13.09
N LEU A 69 10.99 -8.29 13.65
CA LEU A 69 9.62 -8.33 13.10
C LEU A 69 9.56 -7.68 11.70
N CYS A 70 10.42 -6.69 11.45
CA CYS A 70 10.39 -5.83 10.28
C CYS A 70 11.40 -6.24 9.20
N ARG A 71 12.03 -7.40 9.37
CA ARG A 71 13.04 -7.96 8.47
C ARG A 71 12.84 -9.46 8.31
N ARG A 72 13.14 -9.96 7.12
CA ARG A 72 13.23 -11.39 6.86
C ARG A 72 14.39 -11.71 5.93
N GLU A 73 15.23 -12.63 6.37
CA GLU A 73 16.42 -13.10 5.67
C GLU A 73 16.09 -14.42 4.97
N TYR A 74 16.54 -14.58 3.72
CA TYR A 74 16.23 -15.73 2.87
C TYR A 74 17.49 -16.48 2.42
N TYR A 75 18.58 -16.44 3.20
CA TYR A 75 19.89 -16.98 2.80
C TYR A 75 19.85 -18.45 2.35
N GLY A 76 18.99 -19.26 2.99
CA GLY A 76 18.78 -20.68 2.65
C GLY A 76 17.68 -20.96 1.64
N ASN A 77 17.06 -19.94 1.05
CA ASN A 77 15.95 -20.11 0.13
C ASN A 77 16.43 -20.69 -1.22
N ILE A 78 15.69 -21.68 -1.70
CA ILE A 78 15.93 -22.38 -2.97
C ILE A 78 14.91 -22.00 -4.05
N PHE A 79 13.86 -21.26 -3.67
CA PHE A 79 12.79 -20.86 -4.58
C PHE A 79 13.10 -19.53 -5.28
N LYS A 80 12.61 -19.39 -6.51
CA LYS A 80 12.69 -18.17 -7.33
C LYS A 80 11.70 -17.08 -6.88
N GLY A 81 11.61 -16.87 -5.57
CA GLY A 81 10.67 -15.93 -4.98
C GLY A 81 10.70 -15.96 -3.46
N ALA A 82 9.99 -15.03 -2.85
CA ALA A 82 9.88 -14.89 -1.40
C ALA A 82 8.57 -14.20 -0.99
N VAL A 83 8.17 -14.40 0.26
CA VAL A 83 6.92 -13.86 0.82
C VAL A 83 7.21 -13.17 2.14
N PHE A 84 7.05 -11.85 2.16
CA PHE A 84 7.26 -11.03 3.35
C PHE A 84 5.94 -10.43 3.83
N SER A 85 5.61 -10.62 5.10
CA SER A 85 4.36 -10.16 5.69
C SER A 85 4.64 -9.29 6.91
N ILE A 86 3.95 -8.16 6.99
CA ILE A 86 4.05 -7.20 8.08
C ILE A 86 2.64 -7.02 8.67
N PRO A 87 2.45 -7.18 9.98
CA PRO A 87 1.18 -6.85 10.63
C PRO A 87 0.83 -5.36 10.41
N LEU A 88 -0.46 -5.04 10.43
CA LEU A 88 -0.88 -3.63 10.37
C LEU A 88 -0.39 -2.88 11.62
N ASP A 89 -0.15 -1.58 11.44
CA ASP A 89 0.34 -0.65 12.49
C ASP A 89 1.74 -0.96 13.05
N GLU A 90 2.46 -1.94 12.48
CA GLU A 90 3.84 -2.29 12.82
C GLU A 90 4.87 -1.67 11.87
N CYS A 91 6.15 -1.69 12.25
CA CYS A 91 7.29 -1.33 11.38
C CYS A 91 7.23 0.09 10.77
N GLY A 92 6.61 1.03 11.50
CA GLY A 92 6.44 2.41 11.05
C GLY A 92 5.47 2.58 9.90
N MET A 93 4.49 1.68 9.77
CA MET A 93 3.43 1.77 8.78
C MET A 93 2.65 3.08 8.98
N ARG A 94 2.57 3.90 7.94
CA ARG A 94 1.85 5.17 7.96
C ARG A 94 0.38 4.94 7.65
N ARG A 95 -0.48 5.23 8.61
CA ARG A 95 -1.94 5.23 8.49
C ARG A 95 -2.47 6.64 8.26
N ILE A 96 -3.25 6.83 7.21
CA ILE A 96 -3.91 8.11 6.88
C ILE A 96 -5.40 7.88 6.82
N ARG A 97 -6.19 8.70 7.52
CA ARG A 97 -7.64 8.73 7.37
C ARG A 97 -8.01 9.42 6.06
N GLN A 98 -8.82 8.76 5.24
CA GLN A 98 -9.33 9.29 3.98
C GLN A 98 -10.82 9.60 4.14
N LEU A 99 -11.22 10.81 3.74
CA LEU A 99 -12.59 11.28 3.89
C LEU A 99 -13.47 10.90 2.70
N GLN A 100 -12.88 10.73 1.51
CA GLN A 100 -13.62 10.36 0.31
C GLN A 100 -12.78 9.47 -0.62
N PRO A 101 -13.15 8.20 -0.84
CA PRO A 101 -14.12 7.42 -0.05
C PRO A 101 -13.69 7.29 1.42
N MET A 102 -14.66 7.11 2.32
CA MET A 102 -14.40 6.95 3.75
C MET A 102 -13.60 5.68 4.01
N GLY A 103 -12.44 5.81 4.66
CA GLY A 103 -11.59 4.68 4.98
C GLY A 103 -10.22 5.09 5.50
N PHE A 104 -9.30 4.13 5.50
CA PHE A 104 -7.92 4.33 5.89
C PHE A 104 -6.97 3.83 4.81
N THR A 105 -6.00 4.67 4.45
CA THR A 105 -4.87 4.28 3.61
C THR A 105 -3.69 3.95 4.50
N TYR A 106 -3.24 2.70 4.45
CA TYR A 106 -2.01 2.25 5.07
C TYR A 106 -0.89 2.22 4.03
N SER A 107 0.28 2.73 4.40
CA SER A 107 1.44 2.81 3.51
C SER A 107 2.74 2.46 4.22
N ILE A 108 3.60 1.72 3.55
CA ILE A 108 4.92 1.33 4.07
C ILE A 108 5.91 1.19 2.91
N ILE A 109 7.17 1.52 3.17
CA ILE A 109 8.24 1.32 2.18
C ILE A 109 8.96 0.02 2.49
N ILE A 110 8.89 -0.95 1.59
CA ILE A 110 9.57 -2.24 1.69
C ILE A 110 10.78 -2.24 0.77
N VAL A 111 11.93 -2.62 1.30
CA VAL A 111 13.20 -2.75 0.58
C VAL A 111 13.49 -4.22 0.36
N ILE A 112 13.78 -4.59 -0.88
CA ILE A 112 14.27 -5.89 -1.30
C ILE A 112 15.75 -5.73 -1.60
N SER A 113 16.58 -6.32 -0.74
CA SER A 113 18.02 -6.39 -0.96
C SER A 113 18.40 -7.77 -1.47
N PHE A 114 19.12 -7.83 -2.58
CA PHE A 114 19.56 -9.10 -3.18
C PHE A 114 20.85 -9.63 -2.58
N HIS A 115 21.58 -8.80 -1.85
CA HIS A 115 22.80 -9.20 -1.14
C HIS A 115 22.48 -9.56 0.30
N SER A 116 23.30 -10.43 0.90
CA SER A 116 23.08 -10.90 2.26
C SER A 116 23.40 -9.84 3.32
N GLN A 117 24.37 -8.96 3.06
CA GLN A 117 24.94 -8.06 4.07
C GLN A 117 24.89 -6.56 3.74
N PHE A 118 24.65 -6.16 2.49
CA PHE A 118 24.86 -4.77 2.05
C PHE A 118 23.82 -4.34 1.04
N ILE A 119 23.51 -3.04 1.01
CA ILE A 119 22.63 -2.49 -0.02
C ILE A 119 23.42 -2.34 -1.33
N THR A 120 22.87 -2.85 -2.42
CA THR A 120 23.53 -2.82 -3.74
C THR A 120 22.72 -2.07 -4.79
N LYS A 121 23.31 -1.82 -5.97
CA LYS A 121 22.68 -1.09 -7.07
C LYS A 121 21.37 -1.74 -7.57
N ILE A 122 21.24 -3.06 -7.42
CA ILE A 122 20.06 -3.80 -7.88
C ILE A 122 18.93 -3.86 -6.86
N ASP A 123 19.16 -3.36 -5.64
CA ASP A 123 18.15 -3.35 -4.59
C ASP A 123 16.98 -2.43 -4.96
N ARG A 124 15.77 -2.81 -4.58
CA ARG A 124 14.55 -2.10 -4.96
C ARG A 124 13.74 -1.75 -3.72
N ALA A 125 13.23 -0.53 -3.70
CA ALA A 125 12.33 -0.05 -2.65
C ALA A 125 10.95 0.24 -3.25
N PHE A 126 9.90 -0.30 -2.64
CA PHE A 126 8.52 -0.14 -3.08
C PHE A 126 7.71 0.56 -2.00
N ASN A 127 7.00 1.63 -2.36
CA ASN A 127 5.99 2.26 -1.50
C ASN A 127 4.67 1.50 -1.68
N VAL A 128 4.43 0.53 -0.79
CA VAL A 128 3.23 -0.31 -0.81
C VAL A 128 2.09 0.43 -0.12
N ARG A 129 0.90 0.43 -0.75
CA ARG A 129 -0.29 1.11 -0.25
C ARG A 129 -1.51 0.20 -0.32
N CYS A 130 -2.24 0.12 0.78
CA CYS A 130 -3.52 -0.59 0.89
C CYS A 130 -4.58 0.40 1.38
N PHE A 131 -5.72 0.44 0.70
CA PHE A 131 -6.89 1.20 1.15
C PHE A 131 -7.91 0.25 1.77
N TYR A 132 -8.33 0.54 3.00
CA TYR A 132 -9.38 -0.17 3.70
C TYR A 132 -10.61 0.71 3.77
N SER A 133 -11.66 0.34 3.05
CA SER A 133 -12.93 1.06 3.07
C SER A 133 -13.62 0.87 4.42
N GLN A 134 -14.12 1.96 4.98
CA GLN A 134 -15.04 1.88 6.10
C GLN A 134 -16.44 1.74 5.52
N LEU A 135 -16.97 0.50 5.51
CA LEU A 135 -18.36 0.27 5.15
C LEU A 135 -19.24 0.97 6.21
N GLN A 136 -20.04 1.96 5.80
CA GLN A 136 -21.25 2.30 6.54
C GLN A 136 -22.22 1.14 6.35
N LYS A 137 -22.07 0.08 7.14
CA LYS A 137 -23.13 -0.90 7.29
C LYS A 137 -24.19 -0.24 8.18
N GLU A 138 -25.32 0.15 7.60
CA GLU A 138 -26.55 0.17 8.38
C GLU A 138 -26.77 -1.28 8.84
N VAL A 139 -26.54 -1.54 10.13
CA VAL A 139 -26.75 -2.85 10.73
C VAL A 139 -28.25 -3.08 10.78
N LYS A 140 -28.84 -3.69 9.74
CA LYS A 140 -30.10 -4.41 9.89
C LYS A 140 -29.73 -5.80 10.38
N SER A 141 -29.75 -6.03 11.71
CA SER A 141 -29.51 -7.36 12.23
C SER A 141 -30.72 -8.25 11.91
N GLU A 142 -30.54 -9.20 11.02
CA GLU A 142 -31.41 -10.36 10.87
C GLU A 142 -30.93 -11.41 11.88
N LEU A 143 -31.41 -11.31 13.11
CA LEU A 143 -31.21 -12.32 14.13
C LEU A 143 -32.51 -12.43 14.95
N GLU A 144 -33.40 -13.32 14.52
CA GLU A 144 -34.50 -13.82 15.34
C GLU A 144 -33.92 -14.61 16.53
N ILE A 145 -33.61 -13.90 17.62
CA ILE A 145 -33.44 -14.54 18.93
C ILE A 145 -34.84 -14.66 19.52
N GLY A 146 -35.40 -15.87 19.52
CA GLY A 146 -36.61 -16.16 20.30
C GLY A 146 -36.31 -16.04 21.79
N MET A 147 -36.58 -14.87 22.38
CA MET A 147 -36.58 -14.67 23.84
C MET A 147 -38.00 -14.76 24.38
N LEU A 148 -38.15 -15.49 25.49
CA LEU A 148 -39.42 -15.74 26.19
C LEU A 148 -40.11 -14.42 26.55
N GLN A 149 -41.42 -14.40 26.32
CA GLN A 149 -42.28 -13.21 26.33
C GLN A 149 -42.30 -12.49 27.68
N THR A 150 -42.21 -11.15 27.65
CA THR A 150 -42.92 -10.25 28.58
C THR A 150 -43.28 -8.94 27.87
N GLU A 151 -44.42 -8.40 28.29
CA GLU A 151 -45.38 -7.46 27.69
C GLU A 151 -44.96 -6.32 26.74
N ASP A 152 -45.94 -6.08 25.85
CA ASP A 152 -46.34 -4.90 25.05
C ASP A 152 -45.32 -4.23 24.13
N LEU A 153 -45.42 -4.59 22.84
CA LEU A 153 -44.80 -3.85 21.73
C LEU A 153 -45.76 -3.75 20.54
N ASN A 154 -46.46 -2.62 20.44
CA ASN A 154 -46.98 -2.13 19.17
C ASN A 154 -45.81 -1.52 18.38
N GLU A 155 -45.07 -2.34 17.63
CA GLU A 155 -44.15 -1.84 16.61
C GLU A 155 -44.93 -1.52 15.34
N ALA A 156 -45.36 -0.27 15.22
CA ALA A 156 -45.71 0.27 13.92
C ALA A 156 -44.43 0.37 13.09
N SER A 157 -44.34 -0.43 12.02
CA SER A 157 -43.28 -0.31 11.02
C SER A 157 -43.29 1.10 10.45
N ILE A 158 -42.34 1.94 10.85
CA ILE A 158 -42.16 3.26 10.25
C ILE A 158 -41.47 3.06 8.91
N VAL A 159 -42.25 3.09 7.83
CA VAL A 159 -41.72 3.21 6.46
C VAL A 159 -41.31 4.66 6.24
N LEU A 160 -40.04 4.88 5.88
CA LEU A 160 -39.54 6.20 5.52
C LEU A 160 -40.19 6.64 4.19
N PRO A 161 -40.80 7.84 4.10
CA PRO A 161 -41.46 8.27 2.89
C PRO A 161 -40.44 8.49 1.76
N THR A 162 -40.83 8.16 0.54
CA THR A 162 -40.02 8.48 -0.64
C THR A 162 -40.17 9.96 -0.95
N CYS A 163 -39.04 10.68 -1.01
CA CYS A 163 -39.01 12.11 -1.32
C CYS A 163 -38.48 12.36 -2.73
N GLU A 164 -39.20 13.15 -3.50
CA GLU A 164 -38.82 13.61 -4.83
C GLU A 164 -38.25 15.03 -4.75
N TYR A 165 -37.08 15.24 -5.37
CA TYR A 165 -36.44 16.55 -5.48
C TYR A 165 -36.71 17.18 -6.85
N SER A 166 -37.13 18.45 -6.87
CA SER A 166 -37.34 19.22 -8.11
C SER A 166 -36.88 20.67 -7.96
N LEU A 167 -36.45 21.26 -9.09
CA LEU A 167 -36.15 22.68 -9.22
C LEU A 167 -37.34 23.41 -9.84
N ARG A 168 -37.75 24.53 -9.25
CA ARG A 168 -38.98 25.27 -9.60
C ARG A 168 -38.65 26.73 -9.88
N TYR A 169 -39.32 27.35 -10.86
CA TYR A 169 -39.09 28.76 -11.20
C TYR A 169 -39.87 29.70 -10.27
N GLY A 170 -39.17 30.64 -9.61
CA GLY A 170 -39.74 31.79 -8.88
C GLY A 170 -40.56 31.50 -7.61
N SER A 171 -41.15 30.31 -7.47
CA SER A 171 -42.01 29.93 -6.33
C SER A 171 -41.96 28.42 -6.09
N VAL A 172 -42.36 27.98 -4.88
CA VAL A 172 -42.44 26.58 -4.48
C VAL A 172 -43.36 25.78 -5.41
N ASP A 173 -44.50 26.34 -5.85
CA ASP A 173 -45.43 25.66 -6.77
C ASP A 173 -45.26 26.11 -8.23
N GLY A 174 -44.10 26.68 -8.57
CA GLY A 174 -43.76 27.09 -9.93
C GLY A 174 -43.58 25.92 -10.91
N PRO A 175 -43.41 26.22 -12.21
CA PRO A 175 -43.09 25.18 -13.20
C PRO A 175 -41.73 24.54 -12.90
N SER A 176 -41.60 23.24 -13.21
CA SER A 176 -40.34 22.50 -13.05
C SER A 176 -39.34 22.95 -14.12
N VAL A 177 -38.08 23.10 -13.74
CA VAL A 177 -37.01 23.64 -14.60
C VAL A 177 -35.87 22.64 -14.70
N GLN A 178 -35.43 22.36 -15.93
CA GLN A 178 -34.25 21.52 -16.19
C GLN A 178 -33.01 22.35 -16.58
N MET A 179 -33.21 23.56 -17.12
CA MET A 179 -32.15 24.48 -17.54
C MET A 179 -32.56 25.91 -17.18
N ALA A 180 -31.64 26.70 -16.61
CA ALA A 180 -31.90 28.07 -16.19
C ALA A 180 -30.78 29.01 -16.64
N LYS A 181 -31.11 30.29 -16.79
CA LYS A 181 -30.14 31.35 -17.14
C LYS A 181 -29.63 32.05 -15.89
N ILE A 182 -28.43 32.61 -16.01
CA ILE A 182 -27.80 33.36 -14.91
C ILE A 182 -28.67 34.58 -14.57
N GLY A 183 -29.07 34.68 -13.30
CA GLY A 183 -29.96 35.73 -12.78
C GLY A 183 -31.40 35.29 -12.52
N GLU A 184 -31.80 34.08 -12.94
CA GLU A 184 -33.15 33.58 -12.69
C GLU A 184 -33.31 33.02 -11.26
N PRO A 185 -34.40 33.38 -10.54
CA PRO A 185 -34.66 32.85 -9.21
C PRO A 185 -35.22 31.43 -9.29
N LEU A 186 -34.47 30.46 -8.76
CA LEU A 186 -34.91 29.06 -8.64
C LEU A 186 -35.19 28.67 -7.19
N VAL A 187 -36.18 27.83 -7.01
CA VAL A 187 -36.61 27.28 -5.71
C VAL A 187 -36.40 25.77 -5.73
N HIS A 188 -35.67 25.28 -4.71
CA HIS A 188 -35.47 23.85 -4.48
C HIS A 188 -36.66 23.30 -3.70
N ARG A 189 -37.31 22.25 -4.21
CA ARG A 189 -38.50 21.67 -3.58
C ARG A 189 -38.33 20.16 -3.39
N TRP A 190 -38.52 19.72 -2.15
CA TRP A 190 -38.67 18.32 -1.79
C TRP A 190 -40.15 18.00 -1.57
N LYS A 191 -40.67 16.97 -2.24
CA LYS A 191 -42.02 16.45 -2.02
C LYS A 191 -41.92 15.03 -1.50
N CYS A 192 -42.34 14.79 -0.26
CA CYS A 192 -42.37 13.45 0.31
C CYS A 192 -43.80 12.92 0.26
N ASP A 193 -43.99 11.71 -0.29
CA ASP A 193 -45.29 11.04 -0.24
C ASP A 193 -45.37 10.19 1.02
N ASN A 194 -46.31 10.53 1.90
CA ASN A 194 -46.48 9.89 3.21
C ASN A 194 -47.63 8.87 3.14
N ARG A 195 -47.62 8.03 2.11
CA ARG A 195 -48.61 6.96 1.93
C ARG A 195 -48.22 5.76 2.79
N MET A 196 -49.07 5.50 3.77
CA MET A 196 -49.17 4.24 4.51
C MET A 196 -49.42 3.07 3.56
#